data_AF-A0A920AIK3-F1
#
_entry.id   AF-A0A920AIK3-F1
#
_cell.length_a   1.000
_cell.length_b   1.000
_cell.length_c   1.000
_cell.angle_alpha   90.00
_cell.angle_beta   90.00
_cell.angle_gamma   90.00
#
_symmetry.space_group_name_H-M   'P 1'
#
loop_
_entity.id
_entity.type
_entity.pdbx_description
1 polymer ?
#
loop_
_entity_poly.entity_id
_entity_poly.type
_entity_poly.pdbx_seq_one_letter_code
_entity_poly.pdbx_strand_id
1 'polypeptide(L)' 'MNLIYKNGRLVSAGTRGDGFTGENVLENITQIKEIPLNLNRNYPDLIEIRGEIYINKMGF' A
#
# COMPACT_ATOMS: atom_id res chain seq x y z
N MET A 1 0.88 -5.07 -5.97
CA MET A 1 1.00 -4.68 -4.56
C MET A 1 -0.39 -4.53 -3.96
N ASN A 2 -0.54 -4.91 -2.69
CA ASN A 2 -1.78 -4.79 -1.93
C ASN A 2 -1.55 -3.91 -0.69
N LEU A 3 -2.40 -2.91 -0.49
CA LEU A 3 -2.40 -2.03 0.69
C LEU A 3 -3.73 -2.22 1.42
N ILE A 4 -3.67 -2.43 2.74
CA ILE A 4 -4.87 -2.57 3.57
C ILE A 4 -4.98 -1.36 4.47
N TYR A 5 -6.11 -0.66 4.35
CA TYR A 5 -6.50 0.42 5.23
C TYR A 5 -7.62 -0.06 6.15
N LYS A 6 -7.46 0.17 7.45
CA LYS A 6 -8.49 -0.07 8.46
C LYS A 6 -8.83 1.24 9.15
N ASN A 7 -10.11 1.62 9.14
CA ASN A 7 -10.58 2.93 9.61
C ASN A 7 -9.75 4.07 9.02
N GLY A 8 -9.45 3.96 7.73
CA GLY A 8 -8.64 4.91 6.99
C GLY A 8 -7.14 4.88 7.27
N ARG A 9 -6.63 4.13 8.26
CA ARG A 9 -5.19 4.03 8.54
C ARG A 9 -4.55 2.86 7.79
N LEU A 10 -3.40 3.08 7.16
CA LEU A 10 -2.61 2.02 6.54
C LEU A 10 -2.10 1.06 7.63
N VAL A 11 -2.47 -0.21 7.54
CA VAL A 11 -2.11 -1.25 8.52
C VAL A 11 -1.33 -2.41 7.94
N SER A 12 -1.35 -2.59 6.62
CA SER A 12 -0.58 -3.65 5.94
C SER A 12 -0.23 -3.24 4.51
N ALA A 13 0.94 -3.66 4.05
CA ALA A 13 1.34 -3.58 2.66
C ALA A 13 2.10 -4.84 2.24
N GLY A 14 1.71 -5.42 1.11
CA GLY A 14 2.25 -6.67 0.61
C GLY A 14 2.61 -6.64 -0.88
N THR A 15 3.60 -7.44 -1.26
CA THR A 15 3.85 -7.77 -2.67
C THR A 15 2.90 -8.89 -3.13
N ARG A 16 2.78 -9.09 -4.45
CA ARG A 16 1.85 -10.10 -5.00
C ARG A 16 2.25 -11.54 -4.64
N GLY A 17 3.55 -11.80 -4.47
CA GLY A 17 4.11 -13.14 -4.28
C GLY A 17 3.49 -14.18 -5.23
N ASP A 18 3.01 -15.29 -4.68
CA ASP A 18 2.28 -16.36 -5.39
C ASP A 18 0.76 -16.16 -5.45
N GLY A 19 0.26 -15.00 -4.98
CA GLY A 19 -1.17 -14.68 -4.90
C GLY A 19 -1.83 -15.08 -3.58
N PHE A 20 -1.18 -15.91 -2.76
CA PHE A 20 -1.62 -16.30 -1.42
C PHE A 20 -0.72 -15.73 -0.31
N THR A 21 0.59 -15.69 -0.56
CA THR A 21 1.62 -15.20 0.36
C THR A 21 2.46 -14.16 -0.35
N GLY A 22 2.44 -12.92 0.16
CA GLY A 22 3.31 -11.82 -0.26
C GLY A 22 4.35 -11.50 0.79
N GLU A 23 5.38 -10.74 0.42
CA GLU A 23 6.32 -10.19 1.39
C GLU A 23 5.72 -8.98 2.09
N ASN A 24 5.92 -8.86 3.41
CA ASN A 24 5.53 -7.68 4.15
C ASN A 24 6.54 -6.56 3.87
N VAL A 25 6.07 -5.52 3.20
CA VAL A 25 6.87 -4.36 2.80
C VAL A 25 6.34 -3.07 3.41
N LEU A 26 5.56 -3.16 4.50
CA LEU A 26 4.94 -2.00 5.15
C LEU A 26 5.97 -0.91 5.49
N GLU A 27 7.14 -1.28 6.01
CA GLU A 27 8.19 -0.31 6.35
C GLU A 27 8.72 0.46 5.15
N ASN A 28 8.91 -0.21 4.00
CA ASN A 28 9.31 0.47 2.77
C ASN A 28 8.20 1.39 2.25
N ILE A 29 6.95 0.94 2.36
CA ILE A 29 5.78 1.65 1.84
C ILE A 29 5.47 2.92 2.62
N THR A 30 5.65 2.92 3.95
CA THR A 30 5.44 4.14 4.75
C THR A 30 6.45 5.25 4.43
N GLN A 31 7.55 4.94 3.75
CA GLN A 31 8.54 5.93 3.31
C GLN A 31 8.19 6.57 1.95
N ILE A 32 7.23 6.03 1.21
CA ILE A 32 6.81 6.56 -0.10
C ILE A 32 5.80 7.68 0.11
N LYS A 33 6.23 8.92 -0.18
CA LYS A 33 5.45 10.15 0.08
C LYS A 33 4.09 10.20 -0.64
N GLU A 34 3.98 9.53 -1.79
CA GLU A 34 2.75 9.48 -2.60
C GLU A 34 1.69 8.55 -2.00
N ILE A 35 2.08 7.66 -1.09
CA ILE A 35 1.17 6.72 -0.43
C ILE A 35 0.72 7.34 0.91
N PRO A 36 -0.55 7.70 1.07
CA PRO A 36 -1.03 8.30 2.30
C PRO A 36 -1.07 7.26 3.42
N LEU A 37 -0.59 7.62 4.62
CA LEU A 37 -0.74 6.78 5.81
C LEU A 37 -2.17 6.77 6.36
N ASN A 38 -2.93 7.83 6.05
CA ASN A 38 -4.34 7.96 6.41
C ASN A 38 -5.15 8.46 5.20
N LEU A 39 -6.27 7.79 4.91
CA LEU A 39 -7.22 8.20 3.89
C LEU A 39 -8.09 9.36 4.40
N ASN A 40 -8.52 10.22 3.48
CA ASN A 40 -9.35 11.38 3.80
C ASN A 40 -10.79 11.15 3.33
N ARG A 41 -11.71 11.09 4.30
CA ARG A 41 -13.18 11.05 4.18
C ARG A 41 -13.78 9.92 3.32
N ASN A 42 -14.99 9.50 3.70
CA ASN A 42 -15.92 8.69 2.91
C ASN A 42 -15.35 7.37 2.38
N TYR A 43 -14.78 6.57 3.29
CA TYR A 43 -14.13 5.31 2.99
C TYR A 43 -14.71 4.20 3.89
N PRO A 44 -14.81 2.93 3.43
CA PRO A 44 -15.23 1.81 4.27
C PRO A 44 -14.30 1.54 5.48
N ASP A 45 -14.81 0.84 6.49
CA ASP A 45 -14.02 0.42 7.67
C ASP A 45 -12.80 -0.43 7.31
N LEU A 46 -12.90 -1.22 6.24
CA LEU A 46 -11.82 -2.04 5.69
C LEU A 46 -11.76 -1.85 4.18
N ILE A 47 -10.57 -1.53 3.67
CA ILE A 47 -10.33 -1.32 2.24
C ILE A 47 -9.04 -2.01 1.85
N GLU A 48 -9.10 -2.75 0.75
CA GLU A 48 -7.93 -3.26 0.07
C GLU A 48 -7.73 -2.47 -1.23
N ILE A 49 -6.61 -1.75 -1.34
CA ILE A 49 -6.20 -1.04 -2.54
C ILE A 49 -5.12 -1.88 -3.23
N ARG A 50 -5.32 -2.17 -4.51
CA ARG A 50 -4.36 -2.91 -5.34
C ARG A 50 -3.77 -1.97 -6.39
N GLY A 51 -2.46 -2.06 -6.56
CA GLY A 51 -1.73 -1.22 -7.51
C GLY A 51 -0.32 -1.73 -7.78
N GLU A 52 0.41 -0.93 -8.55
CA GLU A 52 1.80 -1.18 -8.92
C GLU A 52 2.67 -0.03 -8.43
N ILE A 53 3.89 -0.37 -8.01
CA ILE A 53 4.94 0.61 -7.72
C ILE A 53 5.94 0.52 -8.85
N TYR A 54 6.28 1.67 -9.41
CA TYR A 54 7.28 1.82 -10.46
C TYR A 54 8.23 2.95 -10.11
N ILE A 55 9.44 2.88 -10.65
CA ILE A 55 10.44 3.94 -10.55
C ILE A 55 10.47 4.66 -11.89
N ASN A 56 10.36 6.00 -11.87
CA ASN A 56 10.49 6.79 -13.08
C ASN A 56 11.91 6.64 -13.66
N LYS A 57 12.05 6.57 -14.99
CA LYS A 57 13.36 6.50 -15.67
C LYS A 57 14.35 7.58 -15.24
N MET A 58 13.89 8.77 -14.84
CA MET A 58 14.77 9.84 -14.34
C MET A 58 15.35 9.58 -12.93
N GLY A 59 14.78 8.63 -12.17
CA GLY A 59 15.24 8.25 -10.84
C GLY A 59 15.95 6.89 -10.78
N PHE A 60 16.29 6.31 -11.94
CA PHE A 60 17.09 5.09 -12.05
C PHE A 60 18.58 5.42 -12.23
#